data_AF-A0A1C4R3I3-F1
#
_entry.id   AF-A0A1C4R3I3-F1
#
_cell.length_a   1.000
_cell.length_b   1.000
_cell.length_c   1.000
_cell.angle_alpha   90.00
_cell.angle_beta   90.00
_cell.angle_gamma   90.00
#
_symmetry.space_group_name_H-M   'P 1'
#
loop_
_entity.id
_entity.type
_entity.pdbx_description
1 polymer ?
#
loop_
_entity_poly.entity_id
_entity_poly.type
_entity_poly.pdbx_seq_one_letter_code
_entity_poly.pdbx_strand_id
1 'polypeptide(L)'
;MRRETRAGERPPGGDPGAREIVTPDDRWPAVLVASAPELSARLLAEVFGPLLALAPTERALLVGTLEAWLECGGSVGRAAVRLRCHRNTVFNRLRRLERLTSRSLSHPCELVETVLALEALRLRATRG
;
A
#
# COMPACT_ATOMS: atom_id res chain seq x y z
N MET A 1 -14.68 -14.67 -39.85
CA MET A 1 -13.86 -15.52 -38.96
C MET A 1 -14.22 -15.17 -37.53
N ARG A 2 -14.80 -16.13 -36.78
CA ARG A 2 -15.38 -15.96 -35.45
C ARG A 2 -14.29 -15.85 -34.37
N ARG A 3 -14.52 -15.03 -33.34
CA ARG A 3 -14.73 -15.49 -31.95
C ARG A 3 -15.09 -14.30 -31.05
N GLU A 4 -16.39 -14.18 -30.79
CA GLU A 4 -16.94 -13.65 -29.54
C GLU A 4 -16.92 -14.78 -28.50
N THR A 5 -16.53 -14.48 -27.26
CA THR A 5 -16.94 -15.19 -26.01
C THR A 5 -16.44 -14.33 -24.83
N ARG A 6 -17.26 -13.44 -24.27
CA ARG A 6 -18.32 -13.61 -23.24
C ARG A 6 -17.75 -13.34 -21.85
N ALA A 7 -18.22 -12.24 -21.26
CA ALA A 7 -17.96 -11.79 -19.91
C ALA A 7 -18.25 -12.91 -18.89
N GLY A 8 -17.31 -13.12 -17.97
CA GLY A 8 -17.45 -14.04 -16.85
C GLY A 8 -18.50 -13.52 -15.87
N GLU A 9 -19.62 -14.22 -15.84
CA GLU A 9 -20.72 -14.05 -14.91
C GLU A 9 -20.30 -14.54 -13.51
N ARG A 10 -20.58 -13.75 -12.47
CA ARG A 10 -20.23 -14.05 -11.07
C ARG A 10 -21.23 -15.07 -10.50
N PRO A 11 -20.80 -16.22 -9.94
CA PRO A 11 -21.74 -17.13 -9.28
C PRO A 11 -22.20 -16.54 -7.93
N PRO A 12 -23.48 -16.73 -7.54
CA PRO A 12 -23.98 -16.35 -6.23
C PRO A 12 -23.71 -17.46 -5.20
N GLY A 13 -23.02 -17.13 -4.11
CA GLY A 13 -22.76 -18.04 -2.99
C GLY A 13 -21.34 -17.92 -2.47
N GLY A 14 -21.08 -16.89 -1.66
CA GLY A 14 -19.78 -16.71 -0.99
C GLY A 14 -19.71 -17.52 0.31
N ASP A 15 -18.84 -18.53 0.33
CA ASP A 15 -18.38 -19.21 1.54
C ASP A 15 -17.59 -18.24 2.44
N PRO A 16 -17.73 -18.22 3.78
CA PRO A 16 -17.00 -17.33 4.69
C PRO A 16 -15.47 -17.51 4.74
N GLY A 17 -14.90 -18.36 3.88
CA GLY A 17 -13.46 -18.61 3.74
C GLY A 17 -12.84 -18.10 2.45
N ALA A 18 -13.52 -17.24 1.69
CA ALA A 18 -13.11 -16.81 0.35
C ALA A 18 -11.65 -16.28 0.33
N ARG A 19 -10.73 -17.15 -0.10
CA ARG A 19 -9.35 -16.80 -0.41
C ARG A 19 -9.39 -15.77 -1.55
N GLU A 20 -9.03 -14.54 -1.24
CA GLU A 20 -8.96 -13.47 -2.22
C GLU A 20 -7.90 -13.81 -3.29
N ILE A 21 -8.33 -13.97 -4.52
CA ILE A 21 -7.45 -14.25 -5.66
C ILE A 21 -6.91 -12.91 -6.14
N VAL A 22 -5.64 -12.64 -5.85
CA VAL A 22 -4.90 -11.52 -6.47
C VAL A 22 -4.43 -12.00 -7.84
N THR A 23 -5.02 -11.48 -8.91
CA THR A 23 -4.58 -11.75 -10.29
C THR A 23 -3.33 -10.91 -10.61
N PRO A 24 -2.30 -11.46 -11.28
CA PRO A 24 -1.11 -10.71 -11.68
C PRO A 24 -1.39 -9.73 -12.83
N ASP A 25 -2.27 -8.76 -12.61
CA ASP A 25 -2.51 -7.64 -13.52
C ASP A 25 -1.54 -6.50 -13.16
N ASP A 26 -0.24 -6.73 -13.38
CA ASP A 26 0.87 -5.79 -13.16
C ASP A 26 1.18 -5.35 -11.72
N ARG A 27 0.57 -6.00 -10.71
CA ARG A 27 0.81 -5.73 -9.28
C ARG A 27 1.67 -6.78 -8.59
N TRP A 28 2.84 -7.08 -9.14
CA TRP A 28 3.77 -8.06 -8.59
C TRP A 28 4.08 -7.90 -7.10
N PRO A 29 4.27 -6.68 -6.55
CA PRO A 29 4.45 -6.53 -5.10
C PRO A 29 3.26 -7.07 -4.28
N ALA A 30 2.03 -6.84 -4.72
CA ALA A 30 0.83 -7.34 -4.05
C ALA A 30 0.75 -8.87 -4.11
N VAL A 31 1.07 -9.47 -5.27
CA VAL A 31 1.10 -10.93 -5.45
C VAL A 31 2.16 -11.56 -4.54
N LEU A 32 3.37 -11.00 -4.50
CA LEU A 32 4.46 -11.50 -3.64
C LEU A 32 4.07 -11.44 -2.16
N VAL A 33 3.53 -10.31 -1.70
CA VAL A 33 3.07 -10.14 -0.32
C VAL A 33 1.94 -11.10 0.02
N ALA A 34 0.98 -11.31 -0.88
CA ALA A 34 -0.13 -12.24 -0.68
C ALA A 34 0.33 -13.70 -0.61
N SER A 35 1.41 -14.07 -1.30
CA SER A 35 1.96 -15.43 -1.34
C SER A 35 2.66 -15.88 -0.05
N ALA A 36 3.04 -14.95 0.83
CA ALA A 36 3.77 -15.23 2.07
C ALA A 36 3.16 -14.46 3.28
N PRO A 37 1.94 -14.81 3.72
CA PRO A 37 1.17 -14.01 4.68
C PRO A 37 1.86 -13.83 6.04
N GLU A 38 2.55 -14.85 6.56
CA GLU A 38 3.27 -14.76 7.84
C GLU A 38 4.46 -13.80 7.75
N LEU A 39 5.22 -13.85 6.65
CA LEU A 39 6.35 -12.96 6.42
C LEU A 39 5.87 -11.51 6.21
N SER A 40 4.78 -11.33 5.45
CA SER A 40 4.14 -10.04 5.22
C SER A 40 3.62 -9.42 6.51
N ALA A 41 3.04 -10.21 7.42
CA ALA A 41 2.60 -9.74 8.72
C ALA A 41 3.79 -9.29 9.60
N ARG A 42 4.90 -10.03 9.57
CA ARG A 42 6.14 -9.67 10.28
C ARG A 42 6.75 -8.38 9.72
N LEU A 43 6.88 -8.27 8.39
CA LEU A 43 7.38 -7.07 7.72
C LEU A 43 6.52 -5.84 8.05
N LEU A 44 5.20 -5.99 7.99
CA LEU A 44 4.28 -4.90 8.35
C LEU A 44 4.46 -4.46 9.80
N ALA A 45 4.59 -5.40 10.73
CA ALA A 45 4.81 -5.10 12.14
C ALA A 45 6.16 -4.41 12.38
N GLU A 46 7.21 -4.83 11.68
CA GLU A 46 8.54 -4.25 11.78
C GLU A 46 8.60 -2.83 11.21
N VAL A 47 8.09 -2.64 9.98
CA VAL A 47 8.21 -1.37 9.26
C VAL A 47 7.15 -0.37 9.73
N PHE A 48 5.88 -0.79 9.84
CA PHE A 48 4.76 0.09 10.16
C PHE A 48 4.21 -0.07 11.57
N GLY A 49 4.81 -0.88 12.45
CA GLY A 49 4.35 -1.04 13.84
C GLY A 49 4.08 0.30 14.56
N PRO A 50 5.04 1.24 14.61
CA PRO A 50 4.83 2.55 15.21
C PRO A 50 3.77 3.41 14.50
N LEU A 51 3.66 3.29 13.17
CA LEU A 51 2.65 3.97 12.37
C LEU A 51 1.23 3.43 12.67
N LEU A 52 1.09 2.13 12.89
CA LEU A 52 -0.17 1.46 13.19
C LEU A 52 -0.71 1.81 14.57
N ALA A 53 0.16 2.19 15.51
CA ALA A 53 -0.18 2.63 16.87
C ALA A 53 -0.73 4.07 16.94
N LEU A 54 -0.65 4.85 15.85
CA LEU A 54 -1.20 6.20 15.80
C LEU A 54 -2.74 6.18 15.78
N ALA A 55 -3.33 7.34 16.11
CA ALA A 55 -4.76 7.56 15.92
C ALA A 55 -5.17 7.27 14.44
N PRO A 56 -6.34 6.66 14.18
CA PRO A 56 -6.72 6.23 12.84
C PRO A 56 -6.66 7.33 11.78
N THR A 57 -7.08 8.56 12.14
CA THR A 57 -7.04 9.73 11.25
C THR A 57 -5.63 10.14 10.88
N GLU A 58 -4.71 10.13 11.84
CA GLU A 58 -3.31 10.47 11.60
C GLU A 58 -2.60 9.39 10.77
N ARG A 59 -2.86 8.12 11.07
CA ARG A 59 -2.37 7.00 10.29
C ARG A 59 -2.82 7.09 8.83
N ALA A 60 -4.13 7.29 8.61
CA ALA A 60 -4.70 7.42 7.26
C ALA A 60 -4.07 8.60 6.50
N LEU A 61 -3.81 9.71 7.19
CA LEU A 61 -3.16 10.88 6.59
C LEU A 61 -1.74 10.60 6.11
N LEU A 62 -0.93 9.91 6.91
CA LEU A 62 0.46 9.57 6.57
C LEU A 62 0.52 8.51 5.46
N VAL A 63 -0.29 7.46 5.56
CA VAL A 63 -0.41 6.42 4.52
C VAL A 63 -0.86 7.03 3.21
N GLY A 64 -1.94 7.83 3.19
CA GLY A 64 -2.41 8.48 1.97
C GLY A 64 -1.41 9.47 1.37
N THR A 65 -0.54 10.07 2.20
CA THR A 65 0.56 10.91 1.70
C THR A 65 1.64 10.08 1.02
N LEU A 66 2.01 8.93 1.60
CA LEU A 66 2.97 7.99 0.99
C LEU A 66 2.42 7.46 -0.35
N GLU A 67 1.16 7.04 -0.39
CA GLU A 67 0.50 6.54 -1.60
C GLU A 67 0.53 7.59 -2.73
N ALA A 68 0.09 8.81 -2.44
CA ALA A 68 0.10 9.89 -3.43
C ALA A 68 1.52 10.22 -3.90
N TRP A 69 2.52 10.12 -3.03
CA TRP A 69 3.92 10.35 -3.37
C TRP A 69 4.49 9.26 -4.29
N LEU A 70 4.17 7.98 -4.02
CA LEU A 70 4.53 6.85 -4.87
C LEU A 70 3.87 6.93 -6.25
N GLU A 71 2.56 7.23 -6.29
CA GLU A 71 1.80 7.46 -7.54
C GLU A 71 2.37 8.63 -8.35
N CYS A 72 2.94 9.62 -7.67
CA CYS A 72 3.62 10.76 -8.27
C CYS A 72 5.12 10.49 -8.54
N GLY A 73 5.56 9.24 -8.59
CA GLY A 73 6.93 8.83 -8.91
C GLY A 73 7.97 9.48 -8.01
N GLY A 74 7.67 9.62 -6.71
CA GLY A 74 8.58 10.20 -5.73
C GLY A 74 8.64 11.73 -5.71
N SER A 75 7.75 12.43 -6.43
CA SER A 75 7.76 13.89 -6.49
C SER A 75 6.89 14.51 -5.39
N VAL A 76 7.53 15.20 -4.44
CA VAL A 76 6.84 15.99 -3.40
C VAL A 76 5.94 17.07 -4.01
N GLY A 77 6.41 17.74 -5.07
CA GLY A 77 5.64 18.81 -5.74
C GLY A 77 4.36 18.28 -6.39
N ARG A 78 4.46 17.20 -7.16
CA ARG A 78 3.29 16.57 -7.80
C ARG A 78 2.32 16.01 -6.75
N ALA A 79 2.83 15.38 -5.70
CA ALA A 79 2.01 14.88 -4.61
C ALA A 79 1.27 16.01 -3.88
N ALA A 80 1.91 17.16 -3.67
CA ALA A 80 1.30 18.33 -3.04
C ALA A 80 0.13 18.88 -3.85
N VAL A 81 0.29 18.97 -5.17
CA VAL A 81 -0.80 19.34 -6.10
C VAL A 81 -1.95 18.34 -6.01
N ARG A 82 -1.67 17.04 -6.07
CA ARG A 82 -2.68 15.96 -5.95
C ARG A 82 -3.44 16.01 -4.63
N LEU A 83 -2.73 16.23 -3.53
CA LEU A 83 -3.29 16.31 -2.17
C LEU A 83 -3.87 17.69 -1.83
N ARG A 84 -3.82 18.66 -2.75
CA ARG A 84 -4.27 20.05 -2.56
C ARG A 84 -3.73 20.68 -1.27
N CYS A 85 -2.44 20.46 -1.00
CA CYS A 85 -1.76 21.05 0.15
C CYS A 85 -0.40 21.65 -0.26
N HIS A 86 0.24 22.35 0.68
CA HIS A 86 1.55 22.92 0.41
C HIS A 86 2.63 21.83 0.33
N ARG A 87 3.66 22.03 -0.51
CA ARG A 87 4.78 21.08 -0.65
C ARG A 87 5.46 20.75 0.67
N ASN A 88 5.58 21.73 1.58
CA ASN A 88 6.19 21.53 2.89
C ASN A 88 5.34 20.57 3.75
N THR A 89 4.02 20.57 3.60
CA THR A 89 3.14 19.64 4.31
C THR A 89 3.42 18.21 3.88
N VAL A 90 3.53 17.94 2.58
CA VAL A 90 3.90 16.61 2.07
C VAL A 90 5.29 16.21 2.57
N PHE A 91 6.28 17.09 2.40
CA PHE A 91 7.64 16.84 2.87
C PHE A 91 7.69 16.49 4.37
N ASN A 92 7.03 17.29 5.22
CA ASN A 92 7.00 17.06 6.67
C ASN A 92 6.32 15.73 7.03
N ARG A 93 5.25 15.36 6.33
CA ARG A 93 4.57 14.07 6.53
C ARG A 93 5.45 12.90 6.11
N LEU A 94 6.14 12.98 4.98
CA LEU A 94 7.09 11.96 4.54
C LEU A 94 8.26 11.83 5.52
N ARG A 95 8.86 12.94 5.96
CA ARG A 95 9.91 12.94 7.01
C ARG A 95 9.43 12.34 8.32
N ARG A 96 8.16 12.58 8.69
CA ARG A 96 7.56 11.96 9.86
C ARG A 96 7.41 10.44 9.66
N LEU A 97 6.99 10.01 8.48
CA LEU A 97 6.90 8.59 8.14
C LEU A 97 8.27 7.91 8.19
N GLU A 98 9.32 8.53 7.65
CA GLU A 98 10.70 8.01 7.75
C GLU A 98 11.15 7.85 9.21
N ARG A 99 10.84 8.82 10.09
CA ARG A 99 11.16 8.70 11.52
C ARG A 99 10.37 7.60 12.23
N LEU A 100 9.09 7.44 11.91
CA LEU A 100 8.24 6.42 12.54
C LEU A 100 8.65 5.01 12.12
N THR A 101 9.04 4.84 10.86
CA THR A 101 9.40 3.54 10.28
C THR A 101 10.89 3.23 10.44
N SER A 102 11.71 4.25 10.73
CA SER A 102 13.17 4.18 10.65
C SER A 102 13.67 3.74 9.27
N ARG A 103 12.91 4.05 8.20
CA ARG A 103 13.23 3.75 6.80
C ARG A 103 13.32 5.06 6.02
N SER A 104 14.39 5.23 5.27
CA SER A 104 14.62 6.30 4.30
C SER A 104 13.91 5.99 2.99
N LEU A 105 13.05 6.91 2.55
CA LEU A 105 12.39 6.82 1.24
C LEU A 105 13.34 7.13 0.07
N SER A 106 14.54 7.62 0.36
CA SER A 106 15.59 7.85 -0.63
C SER A 106 16.58 6.70 -0.76
N HIS A 107 16.57 5.73 0.17
CA HIS A 107 17.39 4.53 0.08
C HIS A 107 16.60 3.41 -0.63
N PRO A 108 17.09 2.85 -1.76
CA PRO A 108 16.31 1.92 -2.57
C PRO A 108 15.79 0.68 -1.82
N CYS A 109 16.61 0.04 -0.98
CA CYS A 109 16.19 -1.17 -0.26
C CYS A 109 15.11 -0.87 0.79
N GLU A 110 15.24 0.23 1.52
CA GLU A 110 14.30 0.67 2.56
C GLU A 110 12.98 1.17 1.94
N LEU A 111 13.05 1.76 0.75
CA LEU A 111 11.87 2.09 -0.04
C LEU A 111 11.11 0.82 -0.46
N VAL A 112 11.82 -0.24 -0.90
CA VAL A 112 11.19 -1.53 -1.24
C VAL A 112 10.51 -2.14 -0.02
N GLU A 113 11.16 -2.17 1.15
CA GLU A 113 10.54 -2.61 2.40
C GLU A 113 9.26 -1.82 2.71
N THR A 114 9.31 -0.49 2.55
CA THR A 114 8.17 0.40 2.78
C THR A 114 7.01 0.12 1.83
N VAL A 115 7.29 -0.13 0.55
CA VAL A 115 6.27 -0.46 -0.46
C VAL A 115 5.64 -1.82 -0.17
N LEU A 116 6.43 -2.83 0.17
CA LEU A 116 5.92 -4.16 0.52
C LEU A 116 5.08 -4.13 1.80
N ALA A 117 5.50 -3.37 2.82
CA ALA A 117 4.71 -3.15 4.02
C ALA A 117 3.37 -2.43 3.73
N LEU A 118 3.36 -1.46 2.80
CA LEU A 118 2.15 -0.79 2.35
C LEU A 118 1.19 -1.76 1.64
N GLU A 119 1.68 -2.64 0.78
CA GLU A 119 0.85 -3.68 0.15
C GLU A 119 0.30 -4.68 1.20
N ALA A 120 1.10 -5.04 2.20
CA ALA A 120 0.65 -5.89 3.31
C ALA A 120 -0.46 -5.21 4.13
N LEU A 121 -0.36 -3.89 4.35
CA LEU A 121 -1.39 -3.11 5.02
C LEU A 121 -2.70 -3.10 4.22
N ARG A 122 -2.62 -2.91 2.89
CA ARG A 122 -3.78 -2.92 2.00
C ARG A 122 -4.51 -4.27 2.02
N LEU A 123 -3.78 -5.38 1.95
CA LEU A 123 -4.35 -6.73 2.03
C LEU A 123 -5.02 -7.03 3.38
N ARG A 124 -4.60 -6.39 4.47
CA ARG A 124 -5.33 -6.49 5.75
C ARG A 124 -6.63 -5.72 5.74
N ALA A 125 -6.68 -4.58 5.06
CA ALA A 125 -7.87 -3.76 4.95
C ALA A 125 -8.95 -4.36 4.05
N THR A 126 -8.59 -5.23 3.10
CA THR A 126 -9.57 -5.95 2.25
C THR A 126 -10.16 -7.20 2.93
N ARG A 127 -9.45 -7.76 3.93
CA ARG A 127 -9.85 -8.98 4.64
C ARG A 127 -10.65 -8.75 5.93
N GLY A 128 -10.77 -7.51 6.39
CA GLY A 128 -11.52 -7.13 7.60
C GLY A 128 -12.77 -6.35 7.25
#